data_AF-X1EI39-F1
#
_entry.id   AF-X1EI39-F1
#
_cell.length_a   1.000
_cell.length_b   1.000
_cell.length_c   1.000
_cell.angle_alpha   90.00
_cell.angle_beta   90.00
_cell.angle_gamma   90.00
#
_symmetry.space_group_name_H-M   'P 1'
#
loop_
_entity.id
_entity.type
_entity.pdbx_description
1 polymer ?
#
loop_
_entity_poly.entity_id
_entity_poly.type
_entity_poly.pdbx_seq_one_letter_code
_entity_poly.pdbx_strand_id
1 'polypeptide(L)'
;MPDLFAKMRDFIKNIFIKKDIENNIGDINKIVIHGGVADLEWILGNAECCKDRSWTRKKWKKVPALVSKDGKGLKKYYGQKYDPKYFDLVEDGWDHDHCEICMWPISENEGYDIGYFDGDSDWIC
;
A
#
# COMPACT_ATOMS: atom_id res chain seq x y z
N MET A 1 -0.72 -13.37 -20.30
CA MET A 1 -0.65 -14.34 -19.18
C MET A 1 -1.94 -14.22 -18.37
N PRO A 2 -2.92 -15.13 -18.49
CA PRO A 2 -4.28 -14.95 -17.95
C PRO A 2 -4.50 -15.47 -16.52
N ASP A 3 -3.47 -15.95 -15.82
CA ASP A 3 -3.63 -16.83 -14.66
C ASP A 3 -3.49 -16.13 -13.29
N LEU A 4 -3.02 -14.88 -13.23
CA LEU A 4 -2.89 -14.16 -11.96
C LEU A 4 -4.23 -13.60 -11.47
N PHE A 5 -5.09 -13.13 -12.39
CA PHE A 5 -6.40 -12.58 -12.06
C PHE A 5 -7.43 -13.65 -11.69
N ALA A 6 -7.37 -14.84 -12.31
CA ALA A 6 -8.18 -15.98 -11.90
C ALA A 6 -7.78 -16.43 -10.48
N LYS A 7 -6.48 -16.49 -10.20
CA LYS A 7 -5.96 -16.79 -8.85
C LYS A 7 -6.27 -15.71 -7.84
N MET A 8 -6.27 -14.43 -8.19
CA MET A 8 -6.62 -13.34 -7.26
C MET A 8 -8.13 -13.30 -6.99
N ARG A 9 -8.96 -13.54 -8.01
CA ARG A 9 -10.43 -13.65 -7.86
C ARG A 9 -10.82 -14.91 -7.09
N ASP A 10 -10.11 -16.02 -7.28
CA ASP A 10 -10.29 -17.26 -6.51
C ASP A 10 -9.65 -17.17 -5.12
N PHE A 11 -8.61 -16.37 -4.91
CA PHE A 11 -8.04 -16.07 -3.59
C PHE A 11 -9.02 -15.21 -2.78
N ILE A 12 -9.59 -14.16 -3.39
CA ILE A 12 -10.65 -13.33 -2.79
C ILE A 12 -11.94 -14.14 -2.59
N LYS A 13 -12.27 -15.12 -3.42
CA LYS A 13 -13.45 -15.98 -3.20
C LYS A 13 -13.22 -17.12 -2.20
N ASN A 14 -12.02 -17.72 -2.16
CA ASN A 14 -11.73 -18.89 -1.33
C ASN A 14 -11.22 -18.54 0.08
N ILE A 15 -10.55 -17.40 0.28
CA ILE A 15 -10.23 -16.92 1.63
C ILE A 15 -11.48 -16.45 2.37
N PHE A 16 -12.41 -15.78 1.66
CA PHE A 16 -13.54 -15.13 2.32
C PHE A 16 -14.77 -16.01 2.58
N ILE A 17 -14.85 -17.23 2.03
CA ILE A 17 -16.09 -18.05 2.16
C ILE A 17 -15.94 -19.32 3.01
N LYS A 18 -14.73 -19.88 3.22
CA LYS A 18 -14.67 -21.23 3.85
C LYS A 18 -13.62 -21.52 4.93
N LYS A 19 -12.69 -20.63 5.27
CA LYS A 19 -11.68 -20.98 6.28
C LYS A 19 -11.63 -20.17 7.56
N ASP A 20 -12.27 -19.01 7.62
CA ASP A 20 -12.27 -18.18 8.85
C ASP A 20 -13.67 -17.86 9.42
N ILE A 21 -14.75 -18.40 8.84
CA ILE A 21 -16.10 -18.27 9.42
C ILE A 21 -16.21 -18.99 10.78
N GLU A 22 -15.31 -19.94 11.07
CA GLU A 22 -15.30 -20.69 12.34
C GLU A 22 -14.58 -19.97 13.49
N ASN A 23 -13.88 -18.87 13.23
CA ASN A 23 -13.27 -18.02 14.28
C ASN A 23 -13.92 -16.64 14.40
N ASN A 24 -15.20 -16.54 14.00
CA ASN A 24 -16.00 -15.31 14.04
C ASN A 24 -15.99 -14.66 15.43
N ILE A 25 -15.13 -13.65 15.59
CA ILE A 25 -15.27 -12.62 16.62
C ILE A 25 -16.41 -11.72 16.16
N GLY A 26 -17.67 -12.12 16.42
CA GLY A 26 -18.87 -11.30 16.64
C GLY A 26 -19.27 -10.14 15.70
N ASP A 27 -18.51 -9.80 14.67
CA ASP A 27 -18.67 -8.59 13.87
C ASP A 27 -18.31 -8.87 12.41
N ILE A 28 -19.35 -9.02 11.59
CA ILE A 28 -19.27 -9.36 10.17
C ILE A 28 -18.55 -8.29 9.32
N ASN A 29 -18.28 -7.11 9.90
CA ASN A 29 -17.65 -5.99 9.22
C ASN A 29 -16.15 -5.88 9.51
N LYS A 30 -15.52 -6.92 10.08
CA LYS A 30 -14.09 -6.91 10.40
C LYS A 30 -13.35 -8.08 9.77
N ILE A 31 -12.08 -7.84 9.45
CA ILE A 31 -11.16 -8.83 8.90
C ILE A 31 -9.78 -8.70 9.58
N VAL A 32 -9.06 -9.80 9.71
CA VAL A 32 -7.67 -9.79 10.21
C VAL A 32 -6.69 -9.75 9.04
N ILE A 33 -5.86 -8.71 8.96
CA ILE A 33 -4.82 -8.53 7.94
C ILE A 33 -3.52 -8.16 8.66
N HIS A 34 -2.42 -8.84 8.32
CA HIS A 34 -1.12 -8.71 8.99
C HIS A 34 -1.18 -8.87 10.53
N GLY A 35 -2.13 -9.67 11.02
CA GLY A 35 -2.35 -9.87 12.46
C GLY A 35 -3.11 -8.74 13.16
N GLY A 36 -3.49 -7.67 12.46
CA GLY A 36 -4.34 -6.58 12.95
C GLY A 36 -5.78 -6.69 12.45
N VAL A 37 -6.73 -6.13 13.20
CA VAL A 37 -8.15 -6.08 12.80
C VAL A 37 -8.40 -4.83 11.97
N ALA A 38 -8.95 -5.00 10.77
CA ALA A 38 -9.31 -3.95 9.83
C ALA A 38 -10.82 -3.97 9.53
N ASP A 39 -11.34 -2.82 9.10
CA ASP A 39 -12.72 -2.68 8.64
C ASP A 39 -12.89 -3.30 7.24
N LEU A 40 -13.86 -4.21 7.11
CA LEU A 40 -14.06 -4.97 5.88
C LEU A 40 -14.54 -4.08 4.73
N GLU A 41 -15.40 -3.10 4.99
CA GLU A 41 -15.91 -2.19 3.96
C GLU A 41 -14.78 -1.33 3.40
N TRP A 42 -13.93 -0.79 4.28
CA TRP A 42 -12.72 -0.06 3.88
C TRP A 42 -11.82 -0.90 2.97
N ILE A 43 -11.52 -2.14 3.39
CA ILE A 43 -10.64 -3.03 2.63
C ILE A 43 -11.24 -3.34 1.25
N LEU A 44 -12.52 -3.69 1.19
CA LEU A 44 -13.18 -4.02 -0.07
C LEU A 44 -13.29 -2.79 -0.98
N GLY A 45 -13.62 -1.62 -0.43
CA GLY A 45 -13.71 -0.37 -1.18
C GLY A 45 -12.38 0.00 -1.83
N ASN A 46 -11.28 -0.03 -1.08
CA ASN A 46 -9.96 0.30 -1.63
C ASN A 46 -9.46 -0.78 -2.60
N ALA A 47 -9.69 -2.07 -2.31
CA ALA A 47 -9.34 -3.15 -3.24
C ALA A 47 -10.05 -2.99 -4.58
N GLU A 48 -11.33 -2.59 -4.57
CA GLU A 48 -12.10 -2.29 -5.77
C GLU A 48 -11.49 -1.12 -6.57
N CYS A 49 -11.04 -0.05 -5.90
CA CYS A 49 -10.33 1.08 -6.53
C CYS A 49 -8.97 0.70 -7.15
N CYS A 50 -8.34 -0.38 -6.66
CA CYS A 50 -7.04 -0.86 -7.13
C CYS A 50 -7.12 -1.94 -8.21
N LYS A 51 -8.29 -2.56 -8.42
CA LYS A 51 -8.42 -3.82 -9.18
C LYS A 51 -8.02 -3.73 -10.66
N ASP A 52 -8.25 -2.57 -11.29
CA ASP A 52 -8.05 -2.36 -12.72
C ASP A 52 -6.67 -1.76 -13.04
N ARG A 53 -5.85 -1.51 -12.01
CA ARG A 53 -4.48 -1.02 -12.16
C ARG A 53 -3.51 -2.17 -12.45
N SER A 54 -2.39 -1.85 -13.09
CA SER A 54 -1.35 -2.83 -13.41
C SER A 54 -0.27 -2.85 -12.35
N TRP A 55 -0.15 -3.95 -11.63
CA TRP A 55 0.72 -4.07 -10.47
C TRP A 55 1.97 -4.91 -10.78
N THR A 56 3.15 -4.37 -10.48
CA THR A 56 4.44 -5.07 -10.66
C THR A 56 5.12 -5.26 -9.32
N ARG A 57 5.47 -6.51 -8.98
CA ARG A 57 6.21 -6.83 -7.76
C ARG A 57 7.57 -6.12 -7.78
N LYS A 58 7.85 -5.31 -6.77
CA LYS A 58 9.10 -4.58 -6.62
C LYS A 58 9.60 -4.61 -5.17
N LYS A 59 10.91 -4.53 -5.04
CA LYS A 59 11.53 -4.19 -3.75
C LYS A 59 11.44 -2.67 -3.57
N TRP A 60 10.90 -2.23 -2.45
CA TRP A 60 10.80 -0.82 -2.11
C TRP A 60 12.19 -0.26 -1.80
N LYS A 61 12.39 1.01 -2.16
CA LYS A 61 13.60 1.77 -1.87
C LYS A 61 13.21 3.19 -1.53
N LYS A 62 14.04 3.86 -0.72
CA LYS A 62 13.87 5.29 -0.46
C LYS A 62 13.91 6.05 -1.77
N VAL A 63 13.10 7.11 -1.82
CA VAL A 63 13.05 7.99 -2.97
C VAL A 63 13.14 9.45 -2.53
N PRO A 64 13.41 10.37 -3.47
CA PRO A 64 13.56 11.76 -3.11
C PRO A 64 12.28 12.33 -2.51
N ALA A 65 12.45 13.24 -1.56
CA ALA A 65 11.36 14.00 -0.97
C ALA A 65 11.69 15.49 -0.88
N LEU A 66 10.65 16.30 -0.97
CA LEU A 66 10.67 17.70 -0.59
C LEU A 66 10.38 17.80 0.90
N VAL A 67 11.37 18.26 1.66
CA VAL A 67 11.26 18.54 3.09
C VAL A 67 11.07 20.03 3.26
N SER A 68 10.02 20.44 3.97
CA SER A 68 9.80 21.86 4.24
C SER A 68 10.83 22.39 5.24
N LYS A 69 11.35 23.59 4.98
CA LYS A 69 12.36 24.23 5.84
C LYS A 69 11.86 24.62 7.23
N ASP A 70 10.54 24.68 7.40
CA ASP A 70 9.90 24.85 8.71
C ASP A 70 9.74 23.53 9.49
N GLY A 71 10.14 22.39 8.90
CA GLY A 71 10.09 21.06 9.50
C GLY A 71 8.71 20.41 9.56
N LYS A 72 7.68 21.01 8.96
CA LYS A 72 6.27 20.56 9.11
C LYS A 72 5.71 19.74 7.95
N GLY A 73 6.45 19.57 6.87
CA GLY A 73 5.94 19.01 5.63
C GLY A 73 6.96 18.10 4.96
N LEU A 74 6.47 16.95 4.52
CA LEU A 74 7.20 15.98 3.72
C LEU A 74 6.33 15.63 2.52
N LYS A 75 6.89 15.67 1.32
CA LYS A 75 6.21 15.26 0.08
C LYS A 75 7.15 14.46 -0.78
N LYS A 76 6.71 13.32 -1.31
CA LYS A 76 7.46 12.55 -2.30
C LYS A 76 7.76 13.41 -3.53
N TYR A 77 8.95 13.26 -4.10
CA TYR A 77 9.41 14.02 -5.26
C TYR A 77 9.48 13.15 -6.50
N TYR A 78 8.70 13.53 -7.51
CA TYR A 78 8.60 12.87 -8.82
C TYR A 78 9.17 13.74 -9.95
N GLY A 79 9.84 14.85 -9.62
CA GLY A 79 10.28 15.85 -10.60
C GLY A 79 9.37 17.08 -10.71
N GLN A 80 8.34 17.20 -9.85
CA GLN A 80 7.48 18.38 -9.85
C GLN A 80 8.25 19.66 -9.50
N LYS A 81 7.83 20.81 -10.02
CA LYS A 81 8.44 22.11 -9.64
C LYS A 81 8.26 22.38 -8.14
N TYR A 82 9.29 22.93 -7.52
CA TYR A 82 9.26 23.41 -6.14
C TYR A 82 10.05 24.71 -5.99
N ASP A 83 9.81 25.42 -4.89
CA ASP A 83 10.55 26.64 -4.54
C ASP A 83 11.65 26.28 -3.51
N PRO A 84 12.95 26.34 -3.89
CA PRO A 84 14.07 26.05 -2.99
C PRO A 84 14.15 27.00 -1.78
N LYS A 85 13.43 28.12 -1.80
CA LYS A 85 13.30 29.00 -0.64
C LYS A 85 12.54 28.33 0.51
N TYR A 86 11.58 27.45 0.20
CA TYR A 86 10.70 26.83 1.20
C TYR A 86 10.96 25.35 1.41
N PHE A 87 11.63 24.68 0.46
CA PHE A 87 11.86 23.24 0.50
C PHE A 87 13.31 22.89 0.20
N ASP A 88 13.79 21.84 0.85
CA ASP A 88 15.01 21.12 0.48
C ASP A 88 14.63 19.81 -0.21
N LEU A 89 15.33 19.47 -1.29
CA LEU A 89 15.24 18.17 -1.93
C LEU A 89 16.22 17.22 -1.23
N VAL A 90 15.69 16.14 -0.65
CA VAL A 90 16.47 15.12 0.04
C VAL A 90 16.30 13.81 -0.73
N GLU A 91 17.38 13.31 -1.34
CA GLU A 91 17.36 12.16 -2.26
C GLU A 91 16.78 10.86 -1.65
N ASP A 92 16.96 10.66 -0.35
CA ASP A 92 16.41 9.51 0.40
C ASP A 92 15.38 9.95 1.45
N GLY A 93 14.71 11.07 1.22
CA GLY A 93 13.84 11.72 2.21
C GLY A 93 12.48 11.05 2.40
N TRP A 94 12.00 10.28 1.43
CA TRP A 94 10.77 9.49 1.54
C TRP A 94 11.15 8.06 1.96
N ASP A 95 10.97 7.75 3.24
CA ASP A 95 11.55 6.57 3.89
C ASP A 95 10.60 5.37 4.04
N HIS A 96 9.31 5.56 3.76
CA HIS A 96 8.32 4.49 3.66
C HIS A 96 7.10 4.94 2.84
N ASP A 97 6.30 3.96 2.41
CA ASP A 97 4.98 4.14 1.84
C ASP A 97 3.95 3.30 2.62
N HIS A 98 2.68 3.39 2.22
CA HIS A 98 1.62 2.56 2.77
C HIS A 98 0.88 1.83 1.65
N CYS A 99 0.42 0.62 1.94
CA CYS A 99 -0.47 -0.12 1.06
C CYS A 99 -1.78 0.66 0.89
N GLU A 100 -2.15 0.95 -0.36
CA GLU A 100 -3.37 1.69 -0.71
C GLU A 100 -4.66 1.00 -0.20
N ILE A 101 -4.61 -0.32 0.05
CA ILE A 101 -5.77 -1.09 0.50
C ILE A 101 -5.88 -1.09 2.02
N CYS A 102 -4.80 -1.46 2.72
CA CYS A 102 -4.84 -1.81 4.15
C CYS A 102 -3.97 -0.91 5.04
N MET A 103 -3.31 0.11 4.48
CA MET A 103 -2.37 0.98 5.18
C MET A 103 -1.16 0.27 5.80
N TRP A 104 -0.87 -0.96 5.37
CA TRP A 104 0.33 -1.67 5.82
C TRP A 104 1.59 -0.93 5.33
N PRO A 105 2.58 -0.68 6.20
CA PRO A 105 3.77 0.05 5.79
C PRO A 105 4.63 -0.75 4.81
N ILE A 106 5.25 -0.06 3.86
CA ILE A 106 6.17 -0.61 2.87
C ILE A 106 7.44 0.24 2.93
N SER A 107 8.58 -0.37 3.28
CA SER A 107 9.82 0.36 3.59
C SER A 107 11.04 -0.54 3.37
N GLU A 108 12.26 -0.03 3.47
CA GLU A 108 13.47 -0.87 3.34
C GLU A 108 13.69 -1.85 4.52
N ASN A 109 12.81 -1.84 5.53
CA ASN A 109 12.88 -2.76 6.66
C ASN A 109 12.55 -4.19 6.23
N GLU A 110 13.27 -5.16 6.78
CA GLU A 110 13.06 -6.59 6.50
C GLU A 110 11.61 -7.01 6.80
N GLY A 111 10.97 -7.66 5.82
CA GLY A 111 9.56 -8.08 5.92
C GLY A 111 8.55 -7.01 5.48
N TYR A 112 9.01 -5.80 5.17
CA TYR A 112 8.22 -4.68 4.64
C TYR A 112 8.76 -4.16 3.30
N ASP A 113 9.82 -4.77 2.79
CA ASP A 113 10.60 -4.29 1.65
C ASP A 113 10.08 -4.76 0.31
N ILE A 114 9.01 -5.54 0.27
CA ILE A 114 8.42 -6.05 -0.96
C ILE A 114 6.96 -5.66 -1.01
N GLY A 115 6.55 -5.12 -2.15
CA GLY A 115 5.14 -4.91 -2.49
C GLY A 115 4.95 -4.97 -3.99
N TYR A 116 3.79 -4.54 -4.46
CA TYR A 116 3.50 -4.32 -5.86
C TYR A 116 3.27 -2.83 -6.11
N PHE A 117 3.92 -2.32 -7.14
CA PHE A 117 3.88 -0.91 -7.53
C PHE A 117 3.13 -0.76 -8.84
N ASP A 118 2.28 0.27 -8.95
CA ASP A 118 1.46 0.51 -10.14
C ASP A 118 2.23 1.16 -11.31
N GLY A 119 3.45 1.62 -11.05
CA GLY A 119 4.29 2.30 -12.03
C GLY A 119 4.32 3.82 -11.89
N ASP A 120 3.47 4.40 -11.05
CA ASP A 120 3.33 5.85 -10.87
C ASP A 120 3.57 6.29 -9.42
N SER A 121 2.62 6.04 -8.52
CA SER A 121 2.70 6.54 -7.13
C SER A 121 2.44 5.48 -6.07
N ASP A 122 1.59 4.50 -6.36
CA ASP A 122 0.91 3.74 -5.32
C ASP A 122 1.48 2.34 -5.16
N TRP A 123 1.39 1.83 -3.93
CA TRP A 123 1.86 0.51 -3.56
C TRP A 123 0.75 -0.32 -2.93
N ILE A 124 0.83 -1.63 -3.12
CA ILE A 124 0.08 -2.62 -2.34
C ILE A 124 1.03 -3.66 -1.77
N CYS A 125 0.76 -4.13 -0.55
CA CYS A 125 1.55 -5.16 0.12
C CYS A 125 1.30 -6.56 -0.46
#